data_AF-A0A3C0UGW4-F1
#
_entry.id   AF-A0A3C0UGW4-F1
#
_cell.length_a   1.000
_cell.length_b   1.000
_cell.length_c   1.000
_cell.angle_alpha   90.00
_cell.angle_beta   90.00
_cell.angle_gamma   90.00
#
_symmetry.space_group_name_H-M   'P 1'
#
loop_
_entity.id
_entity.type
_entity.pdbx_description
1 polymer ?
#
loop_
_entity_poly.entity_id
_entity_poly.type
_entity_poly.pdbx_seq_one_letter_code
_entity_poly.pdbx_strand_id
1 'polypeptide(L)'
;MGGIARKQLDASAARLQEAQAGLEQGTQAPGAVVNGPVTIQAPIDGTITGSVIAAGSAISSGQELLALGSGQEVEVVLPLKQSELYFVQLGSPGVIKVGSEQLAGQVASIYPEVKDK
;
A
#
# COMPACT_ATOMS: atom_id res chain seq x y z
N MET A 1 48.35 -28.35 36.75
CA MET A 1 47.28 -29.15 36.12
C MET A 1 46.00 -28.31 36.00
N GLY A 2 45.83 -27.48 34.95
CA GLY A 2 44.66 -26.59 34.86
C GLY A 2 44.26 -26.11 33.46
N GLY A 3 45.04 -26.43 32.41
CA GLY A 3 44.78 -25.93 31.05
C GLY A 3 43.63 -26.63 30.32
N ILE A 4 43.37 -27.90 30.64
CA ILE A 4 42.29 -28.70 30.02
C ILE A 4 40.89 -28.27 30.47
N ALA A 5 40.72 -27.88 31.74
CA ALA A 5 39.45 -27.36 32.25
C ALA A 5 39.07 -26.02 31.62
N ARG A 6 40.07 -25.16 31.33
CA ARG A 6 39.87 -23.84 30.73
C ARG A 6 39.44 -23.95 29.26
N LYS A 7 40.12 -24.81 28.50
CA LYS A 7 39.73 -25.13 27.11
C LYS A 7 38.31 -25.71 26.99
N GLN A 8 37.88 -26.54 27.95
CA GLN A 8 36.52 -27.09 27.95
C GLN A 8 35.45 -26.04 28.29
N LEU A 9 35.76 -25.12 29.21
CA LEU A 9 34.88 -24.00 29.55
C LEU A 9 34.73 -23.03 28.37
N ASP A 10 35.83 -22.66 27.72
CA ASP A 10 35.81 -21.77 26.55
C ASP A 10 35.05 -22.40 25.38
N ALA A 11 35.23 -23.71 25.13
CA ALA A 11 34.48 -24.43 24.10
C ALA A 11 32.97 -24.52 24.41
N SER A 12 32.60 -24.61 25.69
CA SER A 12 31.19 -24.65 26.10
C SER A 12 30.56 -23.26 25.98
N ALA A 13 31.28 -22.21 26.35
CA ALA A 13 30.83 -20.83 26.20
C ALA A 13 30.64 -20.45 24.74
N ALA A 14 31.59 -20.82 23.86
CA ALA A 14 31.48 -20.59 22.41
C ALA A 14 30.24 -21.27 21.83
N ARG A 15 29.98 -22.54 22.18
CA ARG A 15 28.77 -23.26 21.72
C ARG A 15 27.48 -22.63 22.21
N LEU A 16 27.45 -22.13 23.44
CA LEU A 16 26.28 -21.43 23.98
C LEU A 16 26.04 -20.12 23.25
N GLN A 17 27.10 -19.37 22.97
CA GLN A 17 27.01 -18.10 22.27
C GLN A 17 26.60 -18.27 20.81
N GLU A 18 27.10 -19.31 20.13
CA GLU A 18 26.66 -19.69 18.78
C GLU A 18 25.18 -20.09 18.74
N ALA A 19 24.72 -20.88 19.72
CA ALA A 19 23.31 -21.26 19.83
C ALA A 19 22.40 -20.07 20.15
N GLN A 20 22.85 -19.15 21.02
CA GLN A 20 22.12 -17.91 21.31
C GLN A 20 22.06 -17.00 20.10
N ALA A 21 23.17 -16.80 19.39
CA ALA A 21 23.20 -15.99 18.16
C ALA A 21 22.30 -16.57 17.06
N GLY A 22 22.22 -17.90 16.93
CA GLY A 22 21.29 -18.55 16.00
C GLY A 22 19.82 -18.35 16.36
N LEU A 23 19.48 -18.32 17.66
CA LEU A 23 18.13 -18.02 18.14
C LEU A 23 17.78 -16.53 17.95
N GLU A 24 18.74 -15.63 18.21
CA GLU A 24 18.58 -14.19 17.99
C GLU A 24 18.43 -13.87 16.50
N GLN A 25 19.19 -14.50 15.61
CA GLN A 25 19.00 -14.37 14.16
C GLN A 25 17.63 -14.91 13.69
N GLY A 26 17.14 -15.99 14.31
CA GLY A 26 15.80 -16.52 14.04
C GLY A 26 14.66 -15.64 14.58
N THR A 27 14.91 -14.83 15.60
CA THR A 27 13.96 -13.86 16.17
C THR A 27 14.10 -12.44 15.60
N GLN A 28 15.22 -12.13 14.94
CA GLN A 28 15.51 -10.86 14.27
C GLN A 28 15.27 -10.89 12.76
N ALA A 29 14.61 -11.94 12.22
CA ALA A 29 14.03 -11.84 10.88
C ALA A 29 12.95 -10.74 10.92
N PRO A 30 13.05 -9.67 10.12
CA PRO A 30 12.06 -8.59 10.10
C PRO A 30 10.77 -9.13 9.48
N GLY A 31 9.91 -9.69 10.33
CA GLY A 31 8.66 -10.32 9.93
C GLY A 31 8.45 -11.60 10.73
N ALA A 32 7.67 -11.51 11.81
CA ALA A 32 7.15 -12.69 12.48
C ALA A 32 6.45 -13.56 11.42
N VAL A 33 6.95 -14.77 11.19
CA VAL A 33 6.31 -15.73 10.29
C VAL A 33 5.01 -16.16 10.95
N VAL A 34 3.89 -15.60 10.48
CA VAL A 34 2.57 -15.95 10.99
C VAL A 34 2.16 -17.29 10.37
N ASN A 35 2.23 -18.35 11.18
CA ASN A 35 1.73 -19.66 10.79
C ASN A 35 0.24 -19.75 11.15
N GLY A 36 -0.64 -19.66 10.16
CA GLY A 36 -2.08 -19.77 10.34
C GLY A 36 -2.88 -18.87 9.39
N PRO A 37 -4.22 -18.92 9.44
CA PRO A 37 -5.06 -18.02 8.65
C PRO A 37 -4.84 -16.58 9.11
N VAL A 38 -4.57 -15.69 8.15
CA VAL A 38 -4.41 -14.25 8.40
C VAL A 38 -5.67 -13.53 7.91
N THR A 39 -6.22 -12.65 8.76
CA THR A 39 -7.31 -11.76 8.37
C THR A 39 -6.73 -10.41 7.99
N ILE A 40 -6.87 -10.03 6.72
CA ILE A 40 -6.51 -8.69 6.24
C ILE A 40 -7.75 -7.81 6.35
N GLN A 41 -7.63 -6.70 7.07
CA GLN A 41 -8.71 -5.72 7.24
C GLN A 41 -8.42 -4.48 6.38
N ALA A 42 -9.46 -3.89 5.82
CA ALA A 42 -9.36 -2.62 5.13
C ALA A 42 -8.96 -1.52 6.13
N PRO A 43 -8.01 -0.62 5.77
CA PRO A 43 -7.59 0.46 6.67
C PRO A 43 -8.64 1.58 6.79
N ILE A 44 -9.56 1.67 5.84
CA ILE A 44 -10.62 2.67 5.75
C ILE A 44 -11.93 2.04 5.27
N ASP A 45 -13.04 2.69 5.58
CA ASP A 45 -14.33 2.37 4.98
C ASP A 45 -14.36 2.80 3.50
N GLY A 46 -15.05 2.03 2.66
CA GLY A 46 -15.17 2.32 1.24
C GLY A 46 -15.87 1.22 0.44
N THR A 47 -15.90 1.40 -0.87
CA THR A 47 -16.40 0.44 -1.86
C THR A 47 -15.22 -0.20 -2.59
N ILE A 48 -15.27 -1.52 -2.78
CA ILE A 48 -14.28 -2.23 -3.61
C ILE A 48 -14.47 -1.82 -5.07
N THR A 49 -13.47 -1.13 -5.63
CA THR A 49 -13.47 -0.68 -7.05
C THR A 49 -12.73 -1.63 -7.97
N GLY A 50 -11.88 -2.50 -7.41
CA GLY A 50 -11.15 -3.52 -8.15
C GLY A 50 -10.71 -4.67 -7.25
N SER A 51 -10.67 -5.87 -7.82
CA SER A 51 -10.08 -7.06 -7.18
C SER A 51 -9.12 -7.72 -8.16
N VAL A 52 -7.91 -8.02 -7.69
CA VAL A 52 -6.86 -8.66 -8.49
C VAL A 52 -6.56 -10.09 -8.03
N ILE A 53 -7.33 -10.63 -7.09
CA ILE A 53 -7.13 -11.99 -6.56
C ILE A 53 -8.41 -12.83 -6.56
N ALA A 54 -8.22 -14.13 -6.80
CA ALA A 54 -9.26 -15.15 -6.66
C ALA A 54 -9.03 -16.00 -5.41
N ALA A 55 -10.10 -16.56 -4.84
CA ALA A 55 -10.01 -17.46 -3.70
C ALA A 55 -9.07 -18.64 -3.98
N GLY A 56 -8.20 -18.96 -3.01
CA GLY A 56 -7.19 -20.03 -3.13
C GLY A 56 -5.89 -19.63 -3.85
N SER A 57 -5.76 -18.38 -4.30
CA SER A 57 -4.52 -17.89 -4.91
C SER A 57 -3.43 -17.68 -3.85
N ALA A 58 -2.18 -18.03 -4.20
CA ALA A 58 -1.02 -17.63 -3.41
C ALA A 58 -0.76 -16.14 -3.58
N ILE A 59 -0.43 -15.45 -2.50
CA ILE A 59 -0.13 -14.01 -2.48
C ILE A 59 1.25 -13.78 -1.86
N SER A 60 1.93 -12.72 -2.28
CA SER A 60 3.21 -12.31 -1.72
C SER A 60 3.08 -11.07 -0.84
N SER A 61 4.01 -10.87 0.09
CA SER A 61 4.07 -9.65 0.88
C SER A 61 4.26 -8.43 -0.03
N GLY A 62 3.53 -7.35 0.25
CA GLY A 62 3.53 -6.12 -0.56
C GLY A 62 2.69 -6.20 -1.83
N GLN A 63 2.04 -7.33 -2.13
CA GLN A 63 1.12 -7.43 -3.24
C GLN A 63 -0.18 -6.69 -2.94
N GLU A 64 -0.62 -5.84 -3.86
CA GLU A 64 -1.95 -5.25 -3.82
C GLU A 64 -3.00 -6.32 -4.15
N LEU A 65 -4.04 -6.41 -3.31
CA LEU A 65 -5.10 -7.43 -3.45
C LEU A 65 -6.42 -6.82 -3.95
N LEU A 66 -6.73 -5.63 -3.45
CA LEU A 66 -8.01 -4.95 -3.60
C LEU A 66 -7.76 -3.44 -3.71
N ALA A 67 -8.53 -2.78 -4.57
CA ALA A 67 -8.61 -1.33 -4.63
C ALA A 67 -9.90 -0.86 -3.94
N LEU A 68 -9.75 0.10 -3.03
CA LEU A 68 -10.86 0.71 -2.29
C LEU A 68 -11.06 2.15 -2.79
N GLY A 69 -12.27 2.48 -3.20
CA GLY A 69 -12.71 3.85 -3.47
C GLY A 69 -13.67 4.31 -2.39
N SER A 70 -13.62 5.57 -1.98
CA SER A 70 -14.54 6.11 -0.96
C SER A 70 -16.00 6.12 -1.45
N GLY A 71 -16.23 6.17 -2.76
CA GLY A 71 -17.56 6.24 -3.40
C GLY A 71 -18.35 7.52 -3.09
N GLN A 72 -17.80 8.41 -2.26
CA GLN A 72 -18.51 9.56 -1.69
C GLN A 72 -18.28 10.86 -2.46
N GLU A 73 -17.29 10.92 -3.36
CA GLU A 73 -17.03 12.09 -4.18
C GLU A 73 -16.51 11.64 -5.56
N VAL A 74 -17.28 11.93 -6.60
CA VAL A 74 -16.90 11.62 -7.98
C VAL A 74 -16.23 12.85 -8.57
N GLU A 75 -14.92 12.76 -8.77
CA GLU A 75 -14.18 13.78 -9.52
C GLU A 75 -14.19 13.45 -11.00
N VAL A 76 -14.44 14.47 -11.83
CA VAL A 76 -14.35 14.35 -13.28
C VAL A 76 -13.22 15.23 -13.76
N VAL A 77 -12.22 14.60 -14.38
CA VAL A 77 -11.07 15.29 -14.95
C VAL A 77 -11.35 15.56 -16.43
N LEU A 78 -11.41 16.84 -16.80
CA LEU A 78 -11.60 17.26 -18.19
C LEU A 78 -10.32 17.89 -18.73
N PRO A 79 -9.74 17.37 -19.84
CA PRO A 79 -8.66 18.05 -20.51
C PRO A 79 -9.20 19.30 -21.23
N LEU A 80 -8.63 20.45 -20.93
CA LEU A 80 -8.99 21.73 -21.55
C LEU A 80 -7.93 22.16 -22.56
N LYS A 81 -8.36 22.80 -23.65
CA LYS A 81 -7.42 23.47 -24.56
C LYS A 81 -6.93 24.76 -23.93
N GLN A 82 -5.75 25.22 -24.33
CA GLN A 82 -5.19 26.48 -23.84
C GLN A 82 -6.11 27.69 -24.09
N SER A 83 -6.86 27.69 -25.20
CA SER A 83 -7.85 28.73 -25.51
C SER A 83 -9.04 28.76 -24.54
N GLU A 84 -9.32 27.63 -23.88
CA GLU A 84 -10.47 27.46 -23.00
C GLU A 84 -10.13 27.74 -21.52
N LEU A 85 -8.84 27.69 -21.16
CA LEU A 85 -8.37 27.91 -19.79
C LEU A 85 -8.80 29.27 -19.21
N TYR A 86 -8.93 30.31 -20.04
CA TYR A 86 -9.33 31.64 -19.59
C TYR A 86 -10.79 31.73 -19.13
N PHE A 87 -11.62 30.74 -19.49
CA PHE A 87 -13.04 30.72 -19.12
C PHE A 87 -13.33 29.87 -17.88
N VAL A 88 -12.31 29.21 -17.32
CA VAL A 88 -12.48 28.28 -16.20
C VAL A 88 -11.67 28.79 -15.01
N GLN A 89 -12.37 29.07 -13.91
CA GLN A 89 -11.76 29.49 -12.65
C GLN A 89 -12.06 28.47 -11.55
N LEU A 90 -11.20 28.41 -10.54
CA LEU A 90 -11.45 27.60 -9.36
C LEU A 90 -12.80 27.99 -8.72
N GLY A 91 -13.61 27.01 -8.33
CA GLY A 91 -14.93 27.21 -7.77
C GLY A 91 -16.03 27.58 -8.79
N SER A 92 -15.71 27.66 -10.09
CA SER A 92 -16.73 27.91 -11.11
C SER A 92 -17.77 26.79 -11.11
N PRO A 93 -19.08 27.11 -11.18
CA PRO A 93 -20.10 26.09 -11.30
C PRO A 93 -20.01 25.39 -12.64
N GLY A 94 -20.24 24.08 -12.65
CA GLY A 94 -20.26 23.24 -13.83
C GLY A 94 -21.39 22.23 -13.77
N VAL A 95 -21.86 21.79 -14.93
CA VAL A 95 -22.82 20.70 -15.05
C VAL A 95 -22.19 19.59 -15.86
N ILE A 96 -22.13 18.40 -15.28
CA ILE A 96 -21.64 17.19 -15.92
C ILE A 96 -22.86 16.38 -16.33
N LYS A 97 -22.95 16.03 -17.61
CA LYS A 97 -24.03 15.18 -18.12
C LYS A 97 -23.53 13.75 -18.30
N VAL A 98 -24.12 12.82 -17.56
CA VAL A 98 -23.80 11.39 -17.64
C VAL A 98 -25.07 10.66 -18.11
N GLY A 99 -25.11 10.30 -19.40
CA GLY A 99 -26.31 9.73 -20.01
C GLY A 99 -27.50 10.72 -19.97
N SER A 100 -28.58 10.33 -19.29
CA SER A 100 -29.76 11.19 -19.07
C SER A 100 -29.68 12.04 -17.80
N GLU A 101 -28.71 11.78 -16.92
CA GLU A 101 -28.57 12.47 -15.64
C GLU A 101 -27.66 13.69 -15.78
N GLN A 102 -27.98 14.75 -15.03
CA GLN A 102 -27.15 15.94 -14.91
C GLN A 102 -26.72 16.09 -13.46
N LEU A 103 -25.42 16.14 -13.25
CA LEU A 103 -24.78 16.33 -11.96
C LEU A 103 -24.23 17.76 -11.93
N ALA A 104 -24.78 18.59 -11.04
CA ALA A 104 -24.22 19.90 -10.77
C ALA A 104 -22.98 19.76 -9.87
N GLY A 105 -21.95 20.53 -10.14
CA GLY A 105 -20.72 20.54 -9.36
C GLY A 105 -19.96 21.85 -9.54
N GLN A 106 -18.71 21.86 -9.09
CA GLN A 106 -17.83 23.02 -9.21
C GLN A 106 -16.42 22.58 -9.54
N VAL A 107 -15.64 23.49 -10.13
CA VAL A 107 -14.22 23.25 -10.43
C VAL A 107 -13.42 23.20 -9.13
N ALA A 108 -13.02 22.00 -8.71
CA ALA A 108 -12.27 21.79 -7.48
C ALA A 108 -10.76 22.03 -7.64
N SER A 109 -10.19 21.83 -8.84
CA SER A 109 -8.75 21.98 -9.09
C SER A 109 -8.44 22.20 -10.57
N ILE A 110 -7.31 22.86 -10.85
CA ILE A 110 -6.78 23.08 -12.21
C ILE A 110 -5.32 22.68 -12.22
N TYR A 111 -4.96 21.72 -13.07
CA TYR A 111 -3.60 21.20 -13.19
C TYR A 111 -3.05 21.50 -14.59
N PRO A 112 -1.89 22.18 -14.72
CA PRO A 112 -1.24 22.34 -16.00
C PRO A 112 -0.61 21.01 -16.44
N GLU A 113 -0.88 20.60 -17.68
CA GLU A 113 -0.25 19.43 -18.31
C GLU A 113 0.45 19.88 -19.61
N VAL A 114 1.73 19.55 -19.75
CA VAL A 114 2.46 19.72 -21.01
C VAL A 114 2.55 18.35 -21.66
N LYS A 115 1.81 18.13 -22.75
CA LYS A 115 1.93 16.90 -23.53
C LYS A 115 3.13 17.03 -24.45
N ASP A 116 4.08 16.10 -24.33
CA ASP A 116 5.14 15.92 -25.31
C ASP A 116 4.52 15.60 -26.68
N LYS A 117 5.10 16.18 -27.74
CA LYS A 117 4.60 16.11 -29.12
C LYS A 117 4.82 14.75 -29.78
#